data_AF-A0A1Q7NNL0-F1
#
_entry.id   AF-A0A1Q7NNL0-F1
#
_cell.length_a   1.000
_cell.length_b   1.000
_cell.length_c   1.000
_cell.angle_alpha   90.00
_cell.angle_beta   90.00
_cell.angle_gamma   90.00
#
_symmetry.space_group_name_H-M   'P 1'
#
loop_
_entity.id
_entity.type
_entity.pdbx_description
1 polymer ?
#
loop_
_entity_poly.entity_id
_entity_poly.type
_entity_poly.pdbx_seq_one_letter_code
_entity_poly.pdbx_strand_id
1 'polypeptide(L)'
;MRDLLKQYQCGELGYGDDRIKKALVTVTIEKILLDMGKTVYDKVIEKLNKNYNCYLTDCYENPEYLSKLLNELFGNASRSITKSIAEHLTEFETKESISRFVKVINH
;
A
#
# COMPACT_ATOMS: atom_id res chain seq x y z
N MET A 1 -24.07 26.66 -27.80
CA MET A 1 -24.58 25.74 -26.75
C MET A 1 -23.95 24.34 -26.75
N ARG A 2 -23.08 23.97 -27.71
CA ARG A 2 -22.28 22.73 -27.62
C ARG A 2 -20.94 22.89 -26.90
N ASP A 3 -20.45 24.13 -26.73
CA ASP A 3 -19.12 24.39 -26.12
C ASP A 3 -19.08 24.48 -24.60
N LEU A 4 -20.24 24.52 -23.91
CA LEU A 4 -20.29 24.58 -22.45
C LEU A 4 -20.37 23.19 -21.78
N LEU A 5 -20.58 22.12 -22.56
CA LEU A 5 -20.61 20.74 -22.05
C LEU A 5 -19.24 20.05 -22.01
N LYS A 6 -18.21 20.65 -22.63
CA LYS A 6 -16.83 20.14 -22.51
C LYS A 6 -16.18 20.38 -21.15
N GLN A 7 -16.79 21.22 -20.30
CA GLN A 7 -16.30 21.48 -18.94
C GLN A 7 -16.87 20.48 -17.91
N TYR A 8 -17.88 19.70 -18.30
CA TYR A 8 -18.47 18.61 -17.50
C TYR A 8 -18.14 17.21 -18.04
N GLN A 9 -17.19 17.10 -18.97
CA GLN A 9 -16.49 15.83 -19.14
C GLN A 9 -15.56 15.69 -17.94
N CYS A 10 -16.00 14.91 -16.95
CA CYS A 10 -15.09 14.22 -16.03
C CYS A 10 -13.96 13.66 -16.90
N GLY A 11 -12.76 14.23 -16.74
CA GLY A 11 -11.66 13.99 -17.66
C GLY A 11 -11.46 12.50 -17.91
N GLU A 12 -11.02 12.13 -19.10
CA GLU A 12 -10.50 10.79 -19.36
C GLU A 12 -9.34 10.54 -18.38
N LEU A 13 -9.64 9.88 -17.25
CA LEU A 13 -8.69 9.61 -16.19
C LEU A 13 -7.94 8.30 -16.50
N GLY A 14 -6.94 8.40 -17.36
CA GLY A 14 -5.84 7.43 -17.41
C GLY A 14 -4.96 7.42 -16.13
N TYR A 15 -5.39 8.08 -15.06
CA TYR A 15 -4.63 8.35 -13.82
C TYR A 15 -5.45 8.04 -12.53
N GLY A 16 -6.72 7.63 -12.66
CA GLY A 16 -7.60 7.38 -11.51
C GLY A 16 -7.35 6.04 -10.81
N ASP A 17 -6.93 5.03 -11.56
CA ASP A 17 -6.79 3.66 -11.05
C ASP A 17 -5.61 3.52 -10.07
N ASP A 18 -4.46 4.14 -10.35
CA ASP A 18 -3.28 4.02 -9.49
C ASP A 18 -3.40 4.77 -8.17
N ARG A 19 -4.10 5.92 -8.13
CA ARG A 19 -4.37 6.59 -6.84
C ARG A 19 -5.27 5.76 -5.96
N ILE A 20 -6.28 5.11 -6.54
CA ILE A 20 -7.20 4.22 -5.82
C ILE A 20 -6.42 3.01 -5.28
N LYS A 21 -5.53 2.41 -6.08
CA LYS A 21 -4.69 1.29 -5.63
C LYS A 21 -3.72 1.69 -4.52
N LYS A 22 -3.04 2.83 -4.67
CA LYS A 22 -2.16 3.38 -3.61
C LYS A 22 -2.93 3.55 -2.32
N ALA A 23 -4.07 4.25 -2.37
CA ALA A 23 -4.91 4.45 -1.21
C ALA A 23 -5.37 3.13 -0.58
N LEU A 24 -5.80 2.16 -1.40
CA LEU A 24 -6.22 0.84 -0.94
C LEU A 24 -5.07 0.10 -0.23
N VAL A 25 -3.89 0.06 -0.83
CA VAL A 25 -2.71 -0.57 -0.26
C VAL A 25 -2.31 0.11 1.05
N THR A 26 -2.23 1.44 1.06
CA THR A 26 -1.91 2.22 2.26
C THR A 26 -2.89 1.94 3.39
N VAL A 27 -4.20 2.09 3.15
CA VAL A 27 -5.24 1.86 4.17
C VAL A 27 -5.21 0.42 4.68
N THR A 28 -4.92 -0.54 3.80
CA THR A 28 -4.79 -1.96 4.20
C THR A 28 -3.60 -2.15 5.14
N ILE A 29 -2.44 -1.59 4.81
CA ILE A 29 -1.25 -1.67 5.67
C ILE A 29 -1.51 -0.98 7.02
N GLU A 30 -2.08 0.23 6.99
CA GLU A 30 -2.43 0.99 8.19
C GLU A 30 -3.35 0.18 9.10
N LYS A 31 -4.43 -0.38 8.54
CA LYS A 31 -5.37 -1.23 9.28
C LYS A 31 -4.64 -2.40 9.96
N ILE A 32 -3.87 -3.19 9.22
CA ILE A 32 -3.19 -4.37 9.78
C ILE A 32 -2.24 -3.99 10.92
N LEU A 33 -1.47 -2.91 10.75
CA LEU A 33 -0.54 -2.45 11.77
C LEU A 33 -1.26 -1.88 13.00
N LEU A 34 -2.38 -1.18 12.80
CA LEU A 34 -3.19 -0.63 13.89
C LEU A 34 -3.94 -1.72 14.66
N ASP A 35 -4.41 -2.77 13.98
CA ASP A 35 -5.04 -3.95 14.60
C ASP A 35 -4.05 -4.70 15.51
N MET A 36 -2.74 -4.66 15.18
CA MET A 36 -1.68 -5.14 16.07
C MET A 36 -1.39 -4.20 17.24
N GLY A 37 -1.70 -2.91 17.08
CA GLY A 37 -1.63 -1.88 18.11
C GLY A 37 -0.97 -0.59 17.63
N LYS A 38 -1.42 0.56 18.16
CA LYS A 38 -0.89 1.89 17.81
C LYS A 38 0.64 1.99 17.92
N THR A 39 1.24 1.41 18.96
CA THR A 39 2.70 1.42 19.13
C THR A 39 3.43 0.67 18.00
N VAL A 40 2.82 -0.39 17.45
CA VAL A 40 3.36 -1.13 16.30
C VAL A 40 3.32 -0.24 15.06
N TYR A 41 2.17 0.38 14.80
CA TYR A 41 1.99 1.34 13.72
C TYR A 41 3.01 2.49 13.80
N ASP A 42 3.07 3.18 14.94
CA ASP A 42 3.98 4.32 15.16
C ASP A 42 5.45 3.93 14.93
N LYS A 43 5.86 2.75 15.41
CA LYS A 43 7.22 2.24 15.22
C LYS A 43 7.54 1.97 13.75
N VAL A 44 6.59 1.42 12.99
CA VAL A 44 6.78 1.13 11.56
C VAL A 44 6.92 2.44 10.78
N ILE A 45 6.02 3.42 10.98
CA ILE A 45 6.09 4.71 10.26
C ILE A 45 7.37 5.48 10.59
N GLU A 46 7.79 5.50 11.87
CA GLU A 46 9.03 6.17 12.29
C GLU A 46 10.24 5.52 11.60
N LYS A 47 10.29 4.19 11.61
CA LYS A 47 11.43 3.45 11.06
C LYS A 47 11.46 3.48 9.53
N LEU A 48 10.30 3.49 8.87
CA LEU A 48 10.19 3.66 7.42
C LEU A 48 10.74 5.03 6.99
N ASN A 49 10.31 6.09 7.69
CA ASN A 49 10.79 7.44 7.41
C ASN A 49 12.31 7.55 7.68
N LYS A 50 12.79 7.00 8.80
CA LYS A 50 14.21 7.05 9.17
C LYS A 50 15.13 6.29 8.21
N ASN A 51 14.71 5.11 7.75
CA ASN A 51 15.55 4.24 6.92
C ASN A 51 15.52 4.62 5.43
N TYR A 52 14.38 5.12 4.94
CA TYR A 52 14.15 5.31 3.50
C TYR A 52 13.63 6.70 3.12
N ASN A 53 13.31 7.57 4.08
CA ASN A 53 12.58 8.83 3.86
C ASN A 53 11.25 8.61 3.12
N CYS A 54 10.59 7.48 3.40
CA CYS A 54 9.34 7.07 2.78
C CYS A 54 8.17 7.11 3.77
N TYR A 55 6.97 7.30 3.23
CA TYR A 55 5.69 7.12 3.89
C TYR A 55 5.02 5.82 3.42
N LEU A 56 3.97 5.37 4.12
CA LEU A 56 3.22 4.16 3.73
C LEU A 56 2.61 4.25 2.33
N THR A 57 2.32 5.46 1.85
CA THR A 57 1.86 5.69 0.47
C THR A 57 2.91 5.32 -0.57
N ASP A 58 4.19 5.53 -0.25
CA ASP A 58 5.32 5.30 -1.16
C ASP A 58 5.70 3.81 -1.24
N CYS A 59 5.20 3.00 -0.29
CA CYS A 59 5.39 1.55 -0.29
C CYS A 59 4.66 0.87 -1.45
N TYR A 60 3.65 1.49 -2.06
CA TYR A 60 3.01 0.93 -3.24
C TYR A 60 3.98 0.85 -4.42
N GLU A 61 4.81 1.88 -4.61
CA GLU A 61 5.84 1.94 -5.64
C GLU A 61 7.11 1.20 -5.24
N ASN A 62 7.42 1.14 -3.93
CA ASN A 62 8.63 0.53 -3.38
C ASN A 62 8.28 -0.56 -2.32
N PRO A 63 7.58 -1.64 -2.69
CA PRO A 63 7.12 -2.68 -1.76
C PRO A 63 8.25 -3.38 -1.00
N GLU A 64 9.45 -3.42 -1.57
CA GLU A 64 10.64 -4.01 -0.95
C GLU A 64 11.07 -3.29 0.34
N TYR A 65 10.79 -1.98 0.46
CA TYR A 65 11.10 -1.25 1.69
C TYR A 65 10.20 -1.69 2.83
N LEU A 66 8.92 -1.93 2.55
CA LEU A 66 7.99 -2.47 3.53
C LEU A 66 8.39 -3.89 3.94
N SER A 67 8.68 -4.77 2.96
CA SER A 67 9.09 -6.15 3.26
C SER A 67 10.33 -6.21 4.15
N LYS A 68 11.40 -5.50 3.75
CA LYS A 68 12.65 -5.43 4.52
C LYS A 68 12.41 -4.88 5.92
N LEU A 69 11.67 -3.79 6.03
CA LEU A 69 11.37 -3.16 7.31
C LEU A 69 10.58 -4.09 8.26
N LEU A 70 9.54 -4.75 7.75
CA LEU A 70 8.75 -5.69 8.56
C LEU A 70 9.62 -6.88 9.01
N ASN A 71 10.48 -7.40 8.14
CA ASN A 71 11.41 -8.46 8.51
C ASN A 71 12.45 -8.00 9.55
N GLU A 72 12.99 -6.78 9.42
CA GLU A 72 13.90 -6.19 10.40
C GLU A 72 13.24 -6.01 11.79
N LEU A 73 11.97 -5.61 11.83
CA LEU A 73 11.27 -5.31 13.08
C LEU A 73 10.67 -6.53 13.76
N PHE A 74 10.21 -7.53 12.99
CA PHE A 74 9.41 -8.65 13.48
C PHE A 74 10.01 -10.03 13.18
N GLY A 75 11.12 -10.08 12.44
CA GLY A 75 11.79 -11.33 12.05
C GLY A 75 10.80 -12.30 11.39
N ASN A 76 10.78 -13.55 11.86
CA ASN A 76 9.88 -14.58 11.34
C ASN A 76 8.39 -14.21 11.42
N ALA A 77 7.98 -13.35 12.39
CA ALA A 77 6.60 -12.92 12.51
C ALA A 77 6.17 -11.97 11.38
N SER A 78 7.12 -11.37 10.66
CA SER A 78 6.84 -10.53 9.49
C SER A 78 6.03 -11.27 8.42
N ARG A 79 6.26 -12.59 8.26
CA ARG A 79 5.54 -13.44 7.30
C ARG A 79 4.04 -13.48 7.56
N SER A 80 3.62 -13.45 8.83
CA SER A 80 2.19 -13.42 9.17
C SER A 80 1.57 -12.05 8.85
N ILE A 81 2.35 -10.97 8.98
CA ILE A 81 1.91 -9.60 8.66
C ILE A 81 1.76 -9.44 7.15
N THR A 82 2.78 -9.81 6.38
CA THR A 82 2.76 -9.70 4.90
C THR A 82 1.69 -10.59 4.29
N LYS A 83 1.49 -11.79 4.86
CA LYS A 83 0.36 -12.66 4.50
C LYS A 83 -0.99 -12.01 4.78
N SER A 84 -1.19 -11.40 5.96
CA SER A 84 -2.44 -10.72 6.31
C SER A 84 -2.74 -9.54 5.37
N ILE A 85 -1.72 -8.76 5.01
CA ILE A 85 -1.83 -7.68 4.02
C ILE A 85 -2.24 -8.27 2.66
N ALA A 86 -1.59 -9.34 2.22
CA ALA A 86 -1.90 -9.99 0.95
C ALA A 86 -3.33 -10.51 0.89
N GLU A 87 -3.79 -11.21 1.93
CA GLU A 87 -5.15 -11.75 2.01
C GLU A 87 -6.22 -10.66 1.90
N HIS A 88 -5.99 -9.49 2.50
CA HIS A 88 -6.90 -8.34 2.38
C HIS A 88 -6.88 -7.68 0.99
N LEU A 89 -5.78 -7.84 0.24
CA LEU A 89 -5.63 -7.31 -1.11
C LEU A 89 -6.06 -8.32 -2.20
N THR A 90 -6.18 -9.62 -1.88
CA THR A 90 -6.60 -10.68 -2.81
C THR A 90 -7.98 -10.43 -3.40
N GLU A 91 -8.90 -9.80 -2.65
CA GLU A 91 -10.23 -9.42 -3.16
C GLU A 91 -10.15 -8.37 -4.29
N PHE A 92 -8.99 -7.70 -4.44
CA PHE A 92 -8.73 -6.66 -5.41
C PHE A 92 -7.65 -7.05 -6.44
N GLU A 93 -7.18 -8.31 -6.42
CA GLU A 93 -6.05 -8.82 -7.22
C GLU A 93 -6.32 -8.93 -8.73
N THR A 94 -7.54 -8.65 -9.20
CA THR A 94 -7.83 -8.56 -10.64
C THR A 94 -6.99 -7.49 -11.36
N LYS A 95 -6.28 -6.65 -10.61
CA LYS A 95 -5.34 -5.64 -11.09
C LYS A 95 -3.89 -6.14 -10.98
N GLU A 96 -3.21 -6.25 -12.12
CA GLU A 96 -1.82 -6.75 -12.24
C GLU A 96 -0.84 -6.07 -11.26
N SER A 97 -1.00 -4.77 -11.03
CA SER A 97 -0.11 -4.01 -10.15
C SER A 97 -0.28 -4.34 -8.66
N ILE A 98 -1.49 -4.72 -8.21
CA ILE A 98 -1.69 -5.21 -6.83
C ILE A 98 -1.04 -6.60 -6.69
N SER A 99 -1.21 -7.48 -7.68
CA SER A 99 -0.53 -8.78 -7.67
C SER A 99 0.99 -8.65 -7.61
N ARG A 100 1.57 -7.66 -8.31
CA ARG A 100 3.01 -7.36 -8.22
C ARG A 100 3.42 -6.92 -6.82
N PHE A 101 2.68 -6.01 -6.21
CA PHE A 101 2.91 -5.57 -4.83
C PHE A 101 2.88 -6.77 -3.86
N VAL A 102 1.83 -7.58 -3.92
CA VAL A 102 1.63 -8.78 -3.08
C VAL A 102 2.80 -9.77 -3.23
N LYS A 103 3.29 -9.99 -4.46
CA LYS A 103 4.43 -10.88 -4.71
C LYS A 103 5.72 -10.36 -4.06
N VAL A 104 6.00 -9.06 -4.13
CA VAL A 104 7.23 -8.49 -3.58
C VAL A 104 7.22 -8.52 -2.05
N ILE A 105 6.09 -8.23 -1.39
CA ILE A 105 6.05 -8.22 0.07
C ILE A 105 6.08 -9.62 0.70
N ASN A 106 5.76 -10.67 -0.07
CA ASN A 106 5.75 -12.05 0.39
C ASN A 106 7.03 -12.83 0.03
N HIS A 107 7.99 -12.17 -0.62
CA HIS A 107 9.30 -12.73 -0.97
C HIS A 107 10.27 -12.60 0.21
#